data_AF-A0A4Y2PU15-F1
#
_entry.id   AF-A0A4Y2PU15-F1
#
_cell.length_a   1.000
_cell.length_b   1.000
_cell.length_c   1.000
_cell.angle_alpha   90.00
_cell.angle_beta   90.00
_cell.angle_gamma   90.00
#
_symmetry.space_group_name_H-M   'P 1'
#
loop_
_entity.id
_entity.type
_entity.pdbx_description
1 polymer ?
#
loop_
_entity_poly.entity_id
_entity_poly.type
_entity_poly.pdbx_seq_one_letter_code
_entity_poly.pdbx_strand_id
1 'polypeptide(L)'
;MKEKNTDCIRVDDLEDDIVQQLLFFLYSDNIENLQWETAPQLYYAADKYDIGKLKELRSSFLVENLSTTNACELVLLADTHNDNDLKKSVEEFILAHEEEIFASKEWDIVVKKILCWL
;
A
#
# COMPACT_ATOMS: atom_id res chain seq x y z
N MET A 1 -14.86 -5.78 21.05
CA MET A 1 -13.63 -6.39 20.47
C MET A 1 -13.27 -7.59 21.33
N LYS A 2 -13.10 -8.78 20.72
CA LYS A 2 -12.78 -10.02 21.47
C LYS A 2 -11.43 -9.92 22.21
N GLU A 3 -10.52 -9.10 21.69
CA GLU A 3 -9.19 -8.87 22.23
C GLU A 3 -9.18 -8.18 23.59
N LYS A 4 -10.25 -7.46 23.95
CA LYS A 4 -10.29 -6.64 25.17
C LYS A 4 -10.23 -7.45 26.48
N ASN A 5 -10.36 -8.78 26.39
CA ASN A 5 -10.32 -9.72 27.52
C ASN A 5 -9.22 -10.79 27.37
N THR A 6 -8.31 -10.65 26.40
CA THR A 6 -7.16 -11.53 26.21
C THR A 6 -5.91 -10.67 26.16
N ASP A 7 -4.88 -10.98 26.94
CA ASP A 7 -3.56 -10.29 26.89
C ASP A 7 -2.77 -10.62 25.60
N CYS A 8 -3.46 -10.95 24.51
CA CYS A 8 -2.94 -11.39 23.24
C CYS A 8 -3.78 -10.79 22.10
N ILE A 9 -3.08 -10.17 21.15
CA ILE A 9 -3.62 -9.69 19.88
C ILE A 9 -3.20 -10.71 18.82
N ARG A 10 -4.15 -11.15 18.00
CA ARG A 10 -3.90 -12.15 16.96
C ARG A 10 -3.80 -11.47 15.61
N VAL A 11 -2.68 -11.65 14.92
CA VAL A 11 -2.40 -11.05 13.61
C VAL A 11 -2.23 -12.21 12.63
N ASP A 12 -3.23 -12.45 11.78
CA ASP A 12 -3.27 -13.61 10.87
C ASP A 12 -3.05 -13.22 9.40
N ASP A 13 -3.02 -11.92 9.09
CA ASP A 13 -3.03 -11.34 7.75
C ASP A 13 -1.76 -10.54 7.40
N LEU A 14 -0.77 -10.55 8.28
CA LEU A 14 0.55 -9.95 8.05
C LEU A 14 1.63 -11.01 8.18
N GLU A 15 2.67 -10.87 7.37
CA GLU A 15 3.88 -11.68 7.47
C GLU A 15 4.72 -11.27 8.70
N ASP A 16 5.48 -12.22 9.26
CA ASP A 16 6.24 -12.04 10.49
C ASP A 16 7.22 -10.84 10.41
N ASP A 17 7.83 -10.63 9.25
CA ASP A 17 8.77 -9.55 8.99
C ASP A 17 8.09 -8.17 8.92
N ILE A 18 6.87 -8.11 8.39
CA ILE A 18 6.04 -6.89 8.39
C ILE A 18 5.63 -6.53 9.81
N VAL A 19 5.21 -7.52 10.61
CA VAL A 19 4.87 -7.30 12.02
C VAL A 19 6.10 -6.84 12.81
N GLN A 20 7.26 -7.45 12.57
CA GLN A 20 8.51 -7.05 13.21
C GLN A 20 8.86 -5.59 12.88
N GLN A 21 8.75 -5.19 11.61
CA GLN A 21 9.02 -3.81 11.19
C GLN A 21 8.00 -2.81 11.76
N LEU A 22 6.72 -3.19 11.82
CA LEU A 22 5.67 -2.39 12.44
C LEU A 22 5.99 -2.10 13.92
N LEU A 23 6.33 -3.16 14.67
CA LEU A 23 6.70 -3.04 16.08
C LEU A 23 7.98 -2.21 16.23
N PHE A 24 8.98 -2.46 15.40
CA PHE A 24 10.22 -1.67 15.44
C PHE A 24 9.94 -0.18 15.24
N PHE A 25 9.11 0.19 14.27
CA PHE A 25 8.70 1.58 14.05
C PHE A 25 7.97 2.15 15.26
N LEU A 26 7.01 1.43 15.85
CA LEU A 26 6.25 1.90 17.01
C LEU A 26 7.14 2.21 18.23
N TYR A 27 8.24 1.47 18.41
CA TYR A 27 9.14 1.65 19.54
C TYR A 27 10.32 2.58 19.27
N SER A 28 10.69 2.82 18.01
CA SER A 28 11.90 3.57 17.64
C SER A 28 11.65 4.81 16.79
N ASP A 29 10.45 4.94 16.22
CA ASP A 29 10.11 5.95 15.21
C ASP A 29 11.03 5.90 13.96
N ASN A 30 11.61 4.71 13.70
CA ASN A 30 12.57 4.46 12.63
C ASN A 30 12.16 3.25 11.77
N ILE A 31 12.69 3.19 10.53
CA ILE A 31 12.47 2.09 9.58
C ILE A 31 13.83 1.67 9.04
N GLU A 32 14.13 0.38 9.12
CA GLU A 32 15.39 -0.17 8.60
C GLU A 32 15.27 -0.68 7.15
N ASN A 33 14.07 -1.08 6.71
CA ASN A 33 13.86 -1.74 5.44
C ASN A 33 12.95 -0.89 4.50
N LEU A 34 13.57 -0.15 3.60
CA LEU A 34 12.91 0.69 2.58
C LEU A 34 12.86 -0.01 1.21
N GLN A 35 12.59 -1.32 1.19
CA GLN A 35 12.51 -2.07 -0.06
C GLN A 35 11.10 -2.00 -0.64
N TRP A 36 11.01 -2.12 -1.97
CA TRP A 36 9.73 -2.06 -2.67
C TRP A 36 8.79 -3.19 -2.23
N GLU A 37 9.34 -4.39 -2.02
CA GLU A 37 8.60 -5.61 -1.76
C GLU A 37 7.81 -5.55 -0.44
N THR A 38 8.32 -4.83 0.56
CA THR A 38 7.68 -4.72 1.88
C THR A 38 6.82 -3.46 2.02
N ALA A 39 7.02 -2.45 1.17
CA ALA A 39 6.36 -1.16 1.30
C ALA A 39 4.82 -1.25 1.19
N PRO A 40 4.21 -2.00 0.24
CA PRO A 40 2.75 -2.17 0.17
C PRO A 40 2.15 -2.84 1.40
N GLN A 41 2.76 -3.92 1.90
CA GLN A 41 2.24 -4.63 3.08
C GLN A 41 2.40 -3.80 4.36
N LEU A 42 3.49 -3.04 4.48
CA LEU A 42 3.70 -2.16 5.62
C LEU A 42 2.82 -0.90 5.55
N TYR A 43 2.50 -0.42 4.35
CA TYR A 43 1.45 0.58 4.13
C TYR A 43 0.08 0.04 4.57
N TYR A 44 -0.28 -1.18 4.15
CA TYR A 44 -1.51 -1.85 4.57
C TYR A 44 -1.58 -1.98 6.10
N ALA A 45 -0.50 -2.43 6.74
CA ALA A 45 -0.44 -2.54 8.20
C ALA A 45 -0.59 -1.18 8.88
N ALA A 46 0.07 -0.14 8.37
CA ALA A 46 -0.04 1.21 8.91
C ALA A 46 -1.47 1.77 8.81
N ASP A 47 -2.17 1.51 7.70
CA ASP A 47 -3.57 1.88 7.54
C ASP A 47 -4.49 1.09 8.48
N LYS A 48 -4.31 -0.25 8.55
CA LYS A 48 -5.11 -1.13 9.41
C LYS A 48 -5.02 -0.78 10.91
N TYR A 49 -3.83 -0.41 11.38
CA TYR A 49 -3.57 -0.08 12.78
C TYR A 49 -3.60 1.44 13.05
N ASP A 50 -3.99 2.25 12.07
CA ASP A 50 -4.14 3.72 12.17
C ASP A 50 -2.85 4.44 12.62
N ILE A 51 -1.72 4.06 12.03
CA ILE A 51 -0.39 4.63 12.29
C ILE A 51 -0.06 5.63 11.17
N GLY A 52 -0.66 6.82 11.26
CA GLY A 52 -0.62 7.83 10.19
C GLY A 52 0.78 8.19 9.69
N LYS A 53 1.76 8.38 10.59
CA LYS A 53 3.15 8.71 10.21
C LYS A 53 3.82 7.61 9.37
N LEU A 54 3.59 6.34 9.72
CA LEU A 54 4.13 5.22 8.95
C LEU A 54 3.45 5.12 7.59
N LYS A 55 2.12 5.32 7.55
CA LYS A 55 1.33 5.32 6.33
C LYS A 55 1.83 6.38 5.35
N GLU A 56 2.02 7.61 5.82
CA GLU A 56 2.55 8.72 5.02
C GLU A 56 3.93 8.39 4.46
N LEU A 57 4.85 7.93 5.32
CA LEU A 57 6.22 7.61 4.92
C LEU A 57 6.25 6.46 3.91
N ARG A 58 5.41 5.42 4.06
CA ARG A 58 5.25 4.36 3.07
C ARG A 58 4.65 4.89 1.76
N SER A 59 3.61 5.71 1.82
CA SER A 59 2.97 6.31 0.65
C SER A 59 3.95 7.13 -0.17
N SER A 60 4.74 8.01 0.48
CA SER A 60 5.77 8.81 -0.20
C SER A 60 6.80 7.92 -0.90
N PHE A 61 7.29 6.87 -0.24
CA PHE A 61 8.23 5.94 -0.84
C PHE A 61 7.65 5.22 -2.07
N LEU A 62 6.37 4.83 -2.02
CA LEU A 62 5.69 4.18 -3.15
C LEU A 62 5.57 5.12 -4.36
N VAL A 63 5.25 6.40 -4.13
CA VAL A 63 5.17 7.42 -5.19
C VAL A 63 6.56 7.76 -5.75
N GLU A 64 7.60 7.83 -4.92
CA GLU A 64 8.96 8.12 -5.36
C GLU A 64 9.55 7.01 -6.25
N ASN A 65 9.10 5.76 -6.07
CA ASN A 65 9.57 4.59 -6.81
C ASN A 65 8.55 4.10 -7.86
N LEU A 66 7.65 4.99 -8.27
CA LEU A 66 6.60 4.68 -9.21
C LEU A 66 7.17 4.51 -10.63
N SER A 67 6.67 3.52 -11.35
CA SER A 67 7.13 3.12 -12.67
C SER A 67 5.97 2.53 -13.49
N THR A 68 6.16 2.42 -14.81
CA THR A 68 5.13 1.87 -15.71
C THR A 68 4.78 0.42 -15.38
N THR A 69 5.70 -0.35 -14.79
CA THR A 69 5.48 -1.75 -14.40
C THR A 69 4.70 -1.90 -13.09
N ASN A 70 4.74 -0.91 -12.19
CA ASN A 70 4.10 -1.00 -10.87
C ASN A 70 2.89 -0.07 -10.68
N ALA A 71 2.66 0.89 -11.59
CA ALA A 71 1.58 1.87 -11.49
C ALA A 71 0.19 1.20 -11.40
N CYS A 72 -0.04 0.12 -12.16
CA CYS A 72 -1.32 -0.61 -12.13
C CYS A 72 -1.59 -1.30 -10.78
N GLU A 73 -0.55 -1.79 -10.11
CA GLU A 73 -0.70 -2.38 -8.78
C GLU A 73 -0.98 -1.30 -7.74
N LEU A 74 -0.26 -0.18 -7.81
CA LEU A 74 -0.42 0.93 -6.88
C LEU A 74 -1.77 1.61 -6.95
N VAL A 75 -2.35 1.79 -8.15
CA VAL A 75 -3.67 2.41 -8.26
C VAL A 75 -4.74 1.53 -7.61
N LEU A 76 -4.61 0.21 -7.73
CA LEU A 76 -5.49 -0.74 -7.05
C LEU A 76 -5.28 -0.76 -5.53
N LEU A 77 -4.03 -0.65 -5.08
CA LEU A 77 -3.72 -0.53 -3.66
C LEU A 77 -4.37 0.73 -3.08
N ALA A 78 -4.20 1.88 -3.72
CA ALA A 78 -4.76 3.15 -3.29
C ALA A 78 -6.29 3.13 -3.27
N ASP A 79 -6.91 2.54 -4.29
CA ASP A 79 -8.36 2.34 -4.36
C ASP A 79 -8.88 1.45 -3.23
N THR A 80 -8.19 0.34 -2.95
CA THR A 80 -8.54 -0.62 -1.87
C THR A 80 -8.50 0.05 -0.50
N HIS A 81 -7.54 0.95 -0.28
CA HIS A 81 -7.36 1.68 0.97
C HIS A 81 -8.09 3.02 1.02
N ASN A 82 -8.84 3.37 -0.03
CA ASN A 82 -9.53 4.65 -0.16
C ASN A 82 -8.61 5.86 0.09
N ASP A 83 -7.33 5.74 -0.32
CA ASP A 83 -6.32 6.78 -0.20
C ASP A 83 -6.32 7.65 -1.45
N ASN A 84 -7.11 8.71 -1.39
CA ASN A 84 -7.33 9.61 -2.53
C ASN A 84 -6.06 10.37 -2.94
N ASP A 85 -5.16 10.65 -2.00
CA ASP A 85 -3.92 11.38 -2.30
C ASP A 85 -2.95 10.49 -3.06
N LEU A 86 -2.72 9.26 -2.56
CA LEU A 86 -1.93 8.26 -3.28
C LEU A 86 -2.55 7.95 -4.65
N LYS A 87 -3.87 7.71 -4.69
CA LYS A 87 -4.58 7.40 -5.93
C LYS A 87 -4.38 8.49 -6.97
N LYS A 88 -4.55 9.76 -6.59
CA LYS A 88 -4.35 10.90 -7.48
C LYS A 88 -2.93 10.96 -8.03
N SER A 89 -1.91 10.79 -7.19
CA SER A 89 -0.51 10.78 -7.65
C SER A 89 -0.23 9.66 -8.64
N VAL A 90 -0.79 8.47 -8.41
CA VAL A 90 -0.62 7.33 -9.32
C VAL A 90 -1.38 7.57 -10.64
N GLU A 91 -2.60 8.10 -10.59
CA GLU A 91 -3.38 8.44 -11.79
C GLU A 91 -2.69 9.50 -12.66
N GLU A 92 -2.11 10.54 -12.04
CA GLU A 92 -1.34 11.56 -12.76
C GLU A 92 -0.13 10.93 -13.50
N PHE A 93 0.57 9.99 -12.88
CA PHE A 93 1.63 9.25 -13.54
C PHE A 93 1.12 8.35 -14.67
N ILE A 94 0.01 7.65 -14.45
CA ILE A 94 -0.59 6.77 -15.47
C ILE A 94 -0.93 7.57 -16.73
N LEU A 95 -1.53 8.75 -16.57
CA LEU A 95 -1.86 9.64 -17.69
C LEU A 95 -0.60 10.16 -18.41
N ALA A 96 0.48 10.42 -17.67
CA ALA A 96 1.75 10.82 -18.28
C ALA A 96 2.43 9.72 -19.11
N HIS A 97 2.07 8.44 -18.86
CA HIS A 97 2.64 7.25 -19.51
C HIS A 97 1.56 6.39 -20.17
N GLU A 98 0.47 7.01 -20.63
CA GLU A 98 -0.77 6.32 -21.04
C GLU A 98 -0.57 5.32 -22.18
N GLU A 99 0.29 5.62 -23.17
CA GLU A 99 0.52 4.75 -24.32
C GLU A 99 1.09 3.38 -23.91
N GLU A 100 2.03 3.37 -22.96
CA GLU A 100 2.67 2.15 -22.47
C GLU A 100 1.75 1.39 -21.52
N ILE A 101 1.13 2.12 -20.58
CA ILE A 101 0.33 1.51 -19.52
C ILE A 101 -0.99 0.97 -20.07
N PHE A 102 -1.68 1.68 -20.95
CA PHE A 102 -2.96 1.21 -21.50
C PHE A 102 -2.79 0.05 -22.48
N ALA A 103 -1.59 -0.11 -23.07
CA ALA A 103 -1.26 -1.27 -23.88
C ALA A 103 -0.87 -2.51 -23.04
N SER A 104 -0.65 -2.34 -21.73
CA SER A 104 -0.27 -3.42 -20.81
C SER A 104 -1.44 -4.34 -20.47
N LYS A 105 -1.14 -5.61 -20.14
CA LYS A 105 -2.18 -6.57 -19.71
C LYS A 105 -2.65 -6.28 -18.29
N GLU A 106 -1.79 -5.63 -17.52
CA GLU A 106 -2.00 -5.21 -16.15
C GLU A 106 -3.15 -4.19 -16.10
N TRP A 107 -3.23 -3.30 -17.08
CA TRP A 107 -4.34 -2.34 -17.20
C TRP A 107 -5.70 -3.01 -17.40
N ASP A 108 -5.77 -4.08 -18.21
CA ASP A 108 -7.01 -4.85 -18.36
C ASP A 108 -7.51 -5.43 -17.02
N ILE A 109 -6.58 -5.80 -16.13
CA ILE A 109 -6.90 -6.30 -14.79
C ILE A 109 -7.44 -5.16 -13.92
N VAL A 110 -6.83 -3.98 -13.99
CA VAL A 110 -7.29 -2.78 -13.27
C VAL A 110 -8.74 -2.46 -13.64
N VAL A 111 -9.02 -2.34 -14.95
CA VAL A 111 -10.35 -2.03 -15.47
C VAL A 111 -11.39 -3.06 -15.01
N LYS A 112 -11.08 -4.35 -15.09
CA LYS A 112 -11.97 -5.42 -14.63
C LYS A 112 -12.24 -5.35 -13.13
N LYS A 113 -11.19 -5.12 -12.33
CA LYS A 113 -11.36 -5.03 -10.88
C LYS A 113 -12.23 -3.84 -10.51
N ILE A 114 -11.93 -2.64 -11.00
CA ILE A 114 -12.68 -1.42 -10.67
C ILE A 114 -14.15 -1.52 -11.14
N LEU A 115 -14.40 -2.04 -12.35
CA LEU A 115 -15.76 -2.18 -12.88
C LEU A 115 -16.59 -3.25 -12.16
N CYS A 116 -15.98 -4.30 -11.58
CA CYS A 116 -16.72 -5.32 -10.82
C CYS A 116 -17.28 -4.81 -9.49
N TRP A 117 -16.88 -3.62 -9.02
CA TRP A 117 -17.44 -2.97 -7.83
C TRP A 117 -18.56 -1.96 -8.15
N LEU A 118 -18.92 -1.80 -9.43
CA LEU A 118 -20.02 -0.95 -9.93
C LEU A 118 -21.19 -1.81 -10.44
#